data_AF-A0A220VD25-F1
#
_entry.id   AF-A0A220VD25-F1
#
_cell.length_a   1.000
_cell.length_b   1.000
_cell.length_c   1.000
_cell.angle_alpha   90.00
_cell.angle_beta   90.00
_cell.angle_gamma   90.00
#
_symmetry.space_group_name_H-M   'P 1'
#
loop_
_entity.id
_entity.type
_entity.pdbx_description
1 polymer ?
#
loop_
_entity_poly.entity_id
_entity_poly.type
_entity_poly.pdbx_seq_one_letter_code
_entity_poly.pdbx_strand_id
1 'polypeptide(L)' 'MLELDCTLVPFFENRYASLTDQLKEDFVELLENSDPDLYSWIMGFSHTYPLKSTDIIKSIHKYIRDLQSV' A
#
# COMPACT_ATOMS: atom_id res chain seq x y z
N MET A 1 -10.97 -5.67 -5.13
CA MET A 1 -11.38 -4.80 -6.29
C MET A 1 -10.27 -4.84 -7.34
N LEU A 2 -10.58 -4.89 -8.65
CA LEU A 2 -9.56 -5.00 -9.71
C LEU A 2 -8.55 -3.84 -9.76
N GLU A 3 -8.98 -2.62 -9.46
CA GLU A 3 -8.11 -1.42 -9.47
C GLU A 3 -7.04 -1.47 -8.35
N LEU A 4 -7.41 -2.06 -7.22
CA LEU A 4 -6.51 -2.26 -6.09
C LEU A 4 -5.45 -3.32 -6.43
N ASP A 5 -5.86 -4.44 -7.02
CA ASP A 5 -4.95 -5.50 -7.49
C ASP A 5 -3.94 -4.97 -8.51
N CYS A 6 -4.36 -4.15 -9.46
CA CYS A 6 -3.48 -3.55 -10.47
C CYS A 6 -2.38 -2.64 -9.88
N THR A 7 -2.53 -2.15 -8.65
CA THR A 7 -1.53 -1.30 -7.99
C THR A 7 -0.76 -2.04 -6.91
N LEU A 8 -1.44 -2.88 -6.11
CA LEU A 8 -0.84 -3.64 -5.02
C LEU A 8 0.01 -4.81 -5.51
N VAL A 9 -0.40 -5.54 -6.54
CA VAL A 9 0.39 -6.66 -7.10
C VAL A 9 1.76 -6.18 -7.59
N PRO A 10 1.87 -5.17 -8.47
CA PRO A 10 3.19 -4.72 -8.91
C PRO A 10 4.00 -4.05 -7.79
N PHE A 11 3.35 -3.38 -6.82
CA PHE A 11 4.02 -2.91 -5.62
C PHE A 11 4.61 -4.08 -4.82
N PHE A 12 3.83 -5.13 -4.60
CA PHE A 12 4.26 -6.32 -3.88
C PHE A 12 5.46 -6.96 -4.59
N GLU A 13 5.35 -7.26 -5.88
CA GLU A 13 6.45 -7.92 -6.61
C GLU A 13 7.75 -7.09 -6.66
N ASN A 14 7.65 -5.76 -6.78
CA ASN A 14 8.83 -4.89 -6.95
C ASN A 14 9.38 -4.29 -5.66
N ARG A 15 8.55 -4.10 -4.63
CA ARG A 15 8.94 -3.45 -3.38
C ARG A 15 8.97 -4.40 -2.21
N TYR A 16 8.08 -5.38 -2.13
CA TYR A 16 7.98 -6.29 -0.98
C TYR A 16 9.28 -7.05 -0.69
N ALA A 17 10.00 -7.47 -1.74
CA ALA A 17 11.30 -8.12 -1.60
C ALA A 17 12.37 -7.24 -0.92
N SER A 18 12.27 -5.92 -1.10
CA SER A 18 13.18 -4.92 -0.52
C SER A 18 12.68 -4.32 0.79
N LEU A 19 11.48 -4.68 1.25
CA LEU A 19 10.94 -4.24 2.54
C LEU A 19 11.64 -4.97 3.70
N THR A 20 11.77 -4.28 4.82
CA THR A 20 12.17 -4.88 6.10
C THR A 20 11.06 -5.77 6.65
N ASP A 21 11.42 -6.73 7.51
CA ASP A 21 10.46 -7.66 8.10
C ASP A 21 9.31 -6.93 8.81
N GLN A 22 9.60 -5.83 9.51
CA GLN A 22 8.58 -5.00 10.16
C GLN A 22 7.58 -4.40 9.16
N LEU A 23 8.04 -3.93 7.99
CA LEU A 23 7.16 -3.38 6.95
C LEU A 23 6.36 -4.45 6.23
N LYS A 24 6.91 -5.68 6.15
CA LYS A 24 6.18 -6.84 5.63
C LYS A 24 5.03 -7.22 6.56
N GLU A 25 5.27 -7.23 7.87
CA GLU A 25 4.22 -7.44 8.86
C GLU A 25 3.14 -6.36 8.78
N ASP A 26 3.55 -5.08 8.72
CA ASP A 26 2.61 -3.98 8.56
C ASP A 26 1.80 -4.05 7.26
N PHE A 27 2.42 -4.54 6.17
CA PHE A 27 1.71 -4.78 4.91
C PHE A 27 0.69 -5.91 5.03
N VAL A 28 1.02 -6.99 5.75
CA VAL A 28 0.09 -8.11 5.98
C VAL A 28 -1.08 -7.65 6.87
N GLU A 29 -0.81 -6.95 7.97
CA GLU A 29 -1.86 -6.34 8.82
C GLU A 29 -2.73 -5.37 8.02
N LEU A 30 -2.14 -4.60 7.10
CA LEU A 30 -2.88 -3.71 6.22
C LEU A 30 -3.85 -4.52 5.33
N LEU A 31 -3.38 -5.59 4.69
CA LEU A 31 -4.19 -6.46 3.83
C LEU A 31 -5.33 -7.20 4.55
N GLU A 32 -5.31 -7.29 5.88
CA GLU A 32 -6.44 -7.84 6.65
C GLU A 32 -7.66 -6.90 6.68
N ASN A 33 -7.49 -5.64 6.27
CA ASN A 33 -8.58 -4.66 6.17
C ASN A 33 -9.43 -4.85 4.90
N SER A 34 -10.63 -4.29 4.91
CA SER A 34 -11.56 -4.39 3.78
C SER A 34 -11.03 -3.65 2.55
N ASP A 35 -11.23 -4.21 1.35
CA ASP A 35 -10.95 -3.56 0.04
C ASP A 35 -11.34 -2.06 -0.04
N PRO A 36 -12.55 -1.62 0.38
CA PRO A 36 -12.94 -0.21 0.32
C PRO A 36 -12.11 0.72 1.23
N ASP A 37 -11.65 0.23 2.38
CA ASP A 37 -10.76 0.98 3.28
C ASP A 37 -9.36 1.11 2.67
N LEU A 38 -8.82 -0.01 2.18
CA LEU A 38 -7.54 -0.04 1.45
C LEU A 38 -7.56 0.93 0.28
N TYR A 39 -8.62 0.90 -0.52
CA TYR A 39 -8.77 1.80 -1.66
C TYR A 39 -8.78 3.27 -1.21
N SER A 40 -9.51 3.58 -0.14
CA SER A 40 -9.58 4.94 0.39
C SER A 40 -8.23 5.43 0.91
N TRP A 41 -7.43 4.58 1.56
CA TRP A 41 -6.09 4.93 2.03
C TRP A 41 -5.09 5.07 0.89
N ILE A 42 -5.08 4.12 -0.05
CA ILE A 42 -4.14 4.10 -1.19
C ILE A 42 -4.41 5.26 -2.15
N MET A 43 -5.68 5.58 -2.41
CA MET A 43 -6.06 6.71 -3.26
C MET A 43 -5.98 8.07 -2.54
N GLY A 44 -5.69 8.08 -1.23
CA GLY A 44 -5.58 9.32 -0.45
C GLY A 44 -6.93 9.98 -0.13
N PHE A 45 -8.04 9.27 -0.29
CA PHE A 45 -9.37 9.70 0.18
C PHE A 45 -9.47 9.68 1.71
N SER A 46 -8.65 8.88 2.39
CA SER A 46 -8.61 8.76 3.84
C SER A 46 -7.18 8.78 4.38
N HIS A 47 -6.96 9.58 5.43
CA HIS A 47 -5.69 9.71 6.16
C HIS A 47 -5.72 9.02 7.53
N THR A 48 -6.80 8.31 7.84
CA THR A 48 -6.95 7.58 9.11
C THR A 48 -6.56 6.12 8.92
N TYR A 49 -5.26 5.87 8.92
CA TYR A 49 -4.68 4.54 9.02
C TYR A 49 -3.92 4.42 10.36
N PRO A 50 -3.79 3.21 10.92
CA PRO A 50 -3.01 3.01 12.14
C PRO A 50 -1.58 3.52 11.98
N LEU A 51 -1.03 4.11 13.05
CA LEU A 51 0.30 4.74 13.03
C LEU A 51 1.39 3.80 12.49
N LYS A 52 1.27 2.50 12.79
CA LYS A 52 2.18 1.45 12.33
C LYS A 52 2.23 1.36 10.80
N SER A 53 1.07 1.43 10.14
CA SER A 53 0.97 1.27 8.69
C SER A 53 1.24 2.55 7.90
N THR A 54 1.64 3.63 8.59
CA THR A 54 1.98 4.90 7.95
C THR A 54 3.16 4.75 6.98
N ASP A 55 4.19 4.00 7.36
CA ASP A 55 5.40 3.85 6.55
C ASP A 55 5.16 3.01 5.29
N ILE A 56 4.33 1.97 5.39
CA ILE A 56 3.96 1.14 4.23
C ILE A 56 3.04 1.91 3.28
N ILE A 57 2.03 2.63 3.79
CA ILE A 57 1.14 3.49 2.99
C ILE A 57 1.93 4.56 2.23
N LYS A 58 2.87 5.24 2.90
CA LYS A 58 3.76 6.22 2.25
C LYS A 58 4.60 5.59 1.14
N SER A 59 5.08 4.37 1.34
CA SER A 59 5.87 3.64 0.35
C SER A 59 5.02 3.27 -0.87
N ILE A 60 3.78 2.85 -0.67
CA ILE A 60 2.80 2.58 -1.73
C ILE A 60 2.47 3.85 -2.50
N HIS A 61 2.14 4.96 -1.83
CA HIS A 61 1.89 6.26 -2.47
C HIS A 61 3.05 6.74 -3.31
N LYS A 62 4.28 6.57 -2.81
CA LYS A 62 5.50 6.91 -3.55
C LYS A 62 5.65 6.07 -4.82
N TYR A 63 5.36 4.78 -4.75
CA TYR A 63 5.41 3.88 -5.90
C TYR A 63 4.33 4.20 -6.95
N ILE A 64 3.10 4.47 -6.52
CA ILE A 64 2.01 4.86 -7.43
C ILE A 64 2.32 6.18 -8.13
N ARG A 65 2.87 7.16 -7.42
CA ARG A 65 3.32 8.43 -8.02
C ARG A 65 4.41 8.21 -9.06
N ASP A 66 5.34 7.30 -8.80
CA ASP A 66 6.42 6.94 -9.73
C ASP A 66 5.86 6.30 -11.01
N LEU A 67 4.87 5.40 -10.87
CA LEU A 67 4.17 4.77 -12.00
C LEU A 67 3.38 5.75 -12.87
N GLN A 68 2.80 6.81 -12.28
CA GLN A 68 2.04 7.83 -13.01
C GLN A 68 2.90 8.92 -13.66
N SER A 69 4.21 8.94 -13.37
CA SER A 69 5.13 9.95 -13.91
C SER A 69 5.77 9.55 -15.25
N VAL A 70 5.22 8.52 -15.92
CA VAL A 70 5.64 7.99 -17.23
C VAL A 70 4.55 8.26 -18.26
#